data_AF-D9CIZ0-F1
#
_entry.id   AF-D9CIZ0-F1
#
_cell.length_a   1.000
_cell.length_b   1.000
_cell.length_c   1.000
_cell.angle_alpha   90.00
_cell.angle_beta   90.00
_cell.angle_gamma   90.00
#
_symmetry.space_group_name_H-M   'P 1'
#
loop_
_entity.id
_entity.type
_entity.pdbx_description
1 polymer ?
#
loop_
_entity_poly.entity_id
_entity_poly.type
_entity_poly.pdbx_seq_one_letter_code
_entity_poly.pdbx_strand_id
1 'polypeptide(L)'
;MKYTALAPLFWSVALATSASTLNSQVEKQGLVSRRGINPTLISGKCVFILASGQSGSTALMDALNQIPHYLIRGEQWAAFWNIYEAFLNFEWTMTEPVCQRVFNWTTYNFAELGLVKELYDMEAPRQKLPWFNEFPQERLLAAIRSYYNVLYGYYGRNLVSGFKDSRCVSSFNGFMAFLRTLCLDVKVLLNTRLPSSFGTSMKIHGMEQSLPEDDFRKDLMETYALFDSYVTRNTDHAFRVFYEDMHDPAVSKSLASVIEDQ
;
A
#
# COMPACT_ATOMS: atom_id res chain seq x y z
N MET A 1 24.28 14.20 -58.50
CA MET A 1 24.45 13.97 -57.06
C MET A 1 23.82 12.64 -56.69
N LYS A 2 24.64 11.61 -56.51
CA LYS A 2 24.30 10.28 -56.01
C LYS A 2 25.24 10.06 -54.83
N TYR A 3 24.72 9.66 -53.67
CA TYR A 3 25.49 8.83 -52.74
C TYR A 3 24.57 7.82 -52.10
N THR A 4 24.95 6.57 -52.36
CA THR A 4 24.39 5.29 -51.96
C THR A 4 24.78 4.91 -50.54
N ALA A 5 23.94 4.05 -49.95
CA ALA A 5 24.08 3.44 -48.64
C ALA A 5 25.37 2.64 -48.44
N LEU A 6 25.87 2.66 -47.20
CA LEU A 6 26.77 1.66 -46.63
C LEU A 6 26.38 1.39 -45.18
N ALA A 7 26.09 0.12 -44.89
CA ALA A 7 25.88 -0.45 -43.56
C ALA A 7 27.23 -0.61 -42.82
N PRO A 8 27.24 -0.71 -41.48
CA PRO A 8 28.32 -1.35 -40.77
C PRO A 8 27.86 -2.67 -40.11
N LEU A 9 28.48 -3.74 -40.61
CA LEU A 9 29.01 -4.91 -39.91
C LEU A 9 28.52 -5.16 -38.46
N PHE A 10 27.70 -6.19 -38.32
CA PHE A 10 27.58 -6.99 -37.11
C PHE A 10 28.88 -7.79 -36.89
N TRP A 11 29.54 -7.56 -35.75
CA TRP A 11 30.58 -8.45 -35.23
C TRP A 11 29.94 -9.44 -34.26
N SER A 12 29.95 -10.71 -34.66
CA SER A 12 29.66 -11.85 -33.81
C SER A 12 30.82 -12.07 -32.85
N VAL A 13 30.60 -11.83 -31.55
CA VAL A 13 31.47 -12.36 -30.50
C VAL A 13 30.82 -13.62 -29.95
N ALA A 14 31.34 -14.77 -30.40
CA ALA A 14 31.09 -16.06 -29.79
C ALA A 14 31.81 -16.12 -28.44
N LEU A 15 31.05 -16.17 -27.35
CA LEU A 15 31.55 -16.60 -26.05
C LEU A 15 30.95 -17.97 -25.75
N ALA A 16 31.66 -19.00 -26.19
CA ALA A 16 31.55 -20.32 -25.64
C ALA A 16 32.22 -20.31 -24.25
N THR A 17 31.44 -20.44 -23.19
CA THR A 17 31.95 -20.94 -21.92
C THR A 17 30.99 -22.02 -21.38
N SER A 18 31.55 -23.22 -21.37
CA SER A 18 31.19 -24.44 -20.65
C SER A 18 30.14 -24.30 -19.55
N ALA A 19 28.98 -24.92 -19.79
CA ALA A 19 28.16 -25.48 -18.72
C ALA A 19 28.90 -26.68 -18.12
N SER A 20 29.58 -26.49 -17.01
CA SER A 20 30.04 -27.57 -16.14
C SER A 20 29.25 -27.52 -14.84
N THR A 21 28.41 -28.52 -14.68
CA THR A 21 27.82 -29.02 -13.44
C THR A 21 28.87 -29.08 -12.34
N LEU A 22 28.69 -28.36 -11.22
CA LEU A 22 29.20 -28.77 -9.92
C LEU A 22 28.47 -28.05 -8.77
N ASN A 23 27.91 -28.87 -7.88
CA ASN A 23 27.56 -28.62 -6.47
C ASN A 23 26.48 -27.56 -6.19
N SER A 24 25.22 -27.89 -5.90
CA SER A 24 24.70 -28.85 -4.91
C SER A 24 25.32 -28.77 -3.50
N GLN A 25 25.81 -27.61 -3.04
CA GLN A 25 26.17 -27.43 -1.61
C GLN A 25 26.01 -26.00 -1.03
N VAL A 26 25.21 -25.11 -1.63
CA VAL A 26 24.98 -23.76 -1.05
C VAL A 26 23.65 -23.64 -0.29
N GLU A 27 22.90 -24.75 -0.13
CA GLU A 27 21.59 -24.74 0.53
C GLU A 27 21.62 -24.83 2.07
N LYS A 28 22.78 -24.66 2.73
CA LYS A 28 22.88 -24.88 4.19
C LYS A 28 23.67 -23.88 5.02
N GLN A 29 24.21 -22.79 4.48
CA GLN A 29 24.91 -21.80 5.30
C GLN A 29 24.59 -20.39 4.83
N GLY A 30 23.75 -19.70 5.60
CA GLY A 30 23.29 -18.35 5.27
C GLY A 30 22.02 -17.90 5.97
N LEU A 31 21.41 -18.72 6.84
CA LEU A 31 20.46 -18.23 7.84
C LEU A 31 21.25 -17.52 8.95
N VAL A 32 21.88 -16.39 8.62
CA VAL A 32 22.33 -15.42 9.62
C VAL A 32 21.07 -15.01 10.35
N SER A 33 20.95 -15.50 11.59
CA SER A 33 19.97 -15.07 12.57
C SER A 33 20.08 -13.56 12.71
N ARG A 34 19.29 -12.82 11.92
CA ARG A 34 19.03 -11.40 12.12
C ARG A 34 18.20 -11.24 13.39
N ARG A 35 18.81 -11.44 14.56
CA ARG A 35 18.37 -10.81 15.81
C ARG A 35 18.76 -9.33 15.75
N GLY A 36 18.16 -8.61 14.81
CA GLY A 36 18.28 -7.17 14.69
C GLY A 36 16.93 -6.58 15.05
N ILE A 37 16.84 -5.99 16.25
CA ILE A 37 15.79 -5.07 16.72
C ILE A 37 14.44 -5.37 16.04
N ASN A 38 13.63 -6.26 16.60
CA ASN A 38 12.20 -6.23 16.28
C ASN A 38 11.71 -4.88 16.84
N PRO A 39 11.35 -3.87 16.03
CA PRO A 39 10.55 -2.78 16.55
C PRO A 39 9.24 -3.45 16.93
N THR A 40 9.11 -3.82 18.21
CA THR A 40 7.99 -4.57 18.74
C THR A 40 6.75 -3.90 18.21
N LEU A 41 6.06 -4.61 17.31
CA LEU A 41 4.76 -4.20 16.81
C LEU A 41 3.95 -3.84 18.05
N ILE A 42 3.48 -2.60 18.09
CA ILE A 42 2.68 -2.16 19.21
C ILE A 42 1.43 -3.03 19.19
N SER A 43 1.17 -3.69 20.32
CA SER A 43 -0.12 -4.33 20.58
C SER A 43 -1.15 -3.21 20.66
N GLY A 44 -1.67 -2.85 19.49
CA GLY A 44 -2.67 -1.82 19.29
C GLY A 44 -3.69 -2.35 18.29
N LYS A 45 -4.96 -2.16 18.61
CA LYS A 45 -6.08 -2.44 17.72
C LYS A 45 -6.27 -1.24 16.82
N CYS A 46 -6.35 -1.49 15.53
CA CYS A 46 -6.46 -0.45 14.52
C CYS A 46 -7.71 -0.66 13.67
N VAL A 47 -8.48 0.40 13.45
CA VAL A 47 -9.65 0.39 12.56
C VAL A 47 -9.45 1.42 11.45
N PHE A 48 -9.40 0.96 10.21
CA PHE A 48 -9.32 1.83 9.04
C PHE A 48 -10.66 1.89 8.33
N ILE A 49 -11.16 3.08 8.05
CA ILE A 49 -12.35 3.26 7.20
C ILE A 49 -11.85 3.63 5.81
N LEU A 50 -12.07 2.77 4.83
CA LEU A 50 -11.81 3.07 3.42
C LEU A 50 -13.14 3.21 2.70
N ALA A 51 -13.33 4.35 2.04
CA ALA A 51 -14.64 4.74 1.58
C ALA A 51 -14.68 5.08 0.10
N SER A 52 -15.77 4.76 -0.60
CA SER A 52 -16.10 5.50 -1.82
C SER A 52 -16.49 6.93 -1.43
N GLY A 53 -16.15 7.95 -2.23
CA GLY A 53 -16.55 9.34 -1.94
C GLY A 53 -18.04 9.49 -1.59
N GLN A 54 -18.36 10.39 -0.64
CA GLN A 54 -19.72 10.65 -0.08
C GLN A 54 -20.52 9.41 0.38
N SER A 55 -19.85 8.36 0.82
CA SER A 55 -20.50 7.17 1.41
C SER A 55 -20.89 7.32 2.88
N GLY A 56 -20.80 8.53 3.44
CA GLY A 56 -21.05 8.77 4.86
C GLY A 56 -19.94 8.29 5.80
N SER A 57 -18.73 8.08 5.28
CA SER A 57 -17.58 7.62 6.07
C SER A 57 -17.20 8.55 7.22
N THR A 58 -17.46 9.85 7.12
CA THR A 58 -17.34 10.79 8.25
C THR A 58 -18.37 10.49 9.34
N ALA A 59 -19.63 10.24 8.97
CA ALA A 59 -20.66 9.86 9.94
C ALA A 59 -20.35 8.51 10.59
N LEU A 60 -19.79 7.56 9.84
CA LEU A 60 -19.35 6.26 10.36
C LEU A 60 -18.21 6.45 11.38
N MET A 61 -17.21 7.26 11.02
CA MET A 61 -16.11 7.64 11.92
C MET A 61 -16.65 8.29 13.21
N ASP A 62 -17.57 9.25 13.10
CA ASP A 62 -18.14 9.94 14.24
C ASP A 62 -18.94 9.00 15.15
N ALA A 63 -19.67 8.03 14.56
CA ALA A 63 -20.39 7.00 15.29
C ALA A 63 -19.44 6.07 16.05
N LEU A 64 -18.35 5.61 15.43
CA LEU A 64 -17.33 4.80 16.11
C LEU A 64 -16.69 5.58 17.27
N ASN A 65 -16.45 6.87 17.10
CA ASN A 65 -15.90 7.73 18.15
C ASN A 65 -16.86 7.97 19.33
N GLN A 66 -18.14 7.55 19.24
CA GLN A 66 -19.04 7.52 20.40
C GLN A 66 -18.80 6.28 21.29
N ILE A 67 -18.10 5.26 20.79
CA ILE A 67 -17.78 4.05 21.54
C ILE A 67 -16.61 4.36 22.49
N PRO A 68 -16.70 3.99 23.79
CA PRO A 68 -15.59 4.14 24.72
C PRO A 68 -14.30 3.52 24.18
N HIS A 69 -13.18 4.24 24.31
CA HIS A 69 -11.85 3.81 23.87
C HIS A 69 -11.65 3.72 22.34
N TYR A 70 -12.53 4.30 21.53
CA TYR A 70 -12.31 4.47 20.09
C TYR A 70 -11.82 5.89 19.76
N LEU A 71 -10.82 5.99 18.90
CA LEU A 71 -10.33 7.25 18.34
C LEU A 71 -9.92 7.08 16.88
N ILE A 72 -10.88 7.29 15.99
CA ILE A 72 -10.72 7.26 14.55
C ILE A 72 -10.67 8.69 14.03
N ARG A 73 -9.64 9.04 13.25
CA ARG A 73 -9.46 10.39 12.70
C ARG A 73 -9.82 10.49 11.24
N GLY A 74 -10.05 11.71 10.75
CA GLY A 74 -10.24 11.96 9.32
C GLY A 74 -8.97 11.81 8.49
N GLU A 75 -9.08 12.15 7.20
CA GLU A 75 -8.09 11.93 6.14
C GLU A 75 -6.71 12.57 6.35
N GLN A 76 -6.59 13.57 7.24
CA GLN A 76 -5.35 14.34 7.48
C GLN A 76 -4.60 14.71 6.19
N TRP A 77 -5.31 15.26 5.20
CA TRP A 77 -4.72 15.63 3.91
C TRP A 77 -3.93 14.50 3.27
N ALA A 78 -4.53 13.33 3.22
CA ALA A 78 -3.99 12.20 2.51
C ALA A 78 -2.71 11.58 3.12
N ALA A 79 -2.32 11.96 4.33
CA ALA A 79 -1.04 11.64 4.97
C ALA A 79 -0.62 10.17 4.81
N PHE A 80 -1.52 9.23 5.05
CA PHE A 80 -1.15 7.81 5.08
C PHE A 80 -0.97 7.16 3.71
N TRP A 81 -1.67 7.68 2.71
CA TRP A 81 -1.40 7.31 1.32
C TRP A 81 -0.09 7.88 0.83
N ASN A 82 0.26 9.12 1.20
CA ASN A 82 1.55 9.68 0.82
C ASN A 82 2.69 8.83 1.41
N ILE A 83 2.48 8.28 2.62
CA ILE A 83 3.40 7.31 3.21
C ILE A 83 3.38 5.99 2.45
N TYR A 84 2.22 5.50 2.04
CA TYR A 84 2.13 4.30 1.21
C TYR A 84 2.83 4.49 -0.15
N GLU A 85 2.65 5.61 -0.83
CA GLU A 85 3.35 5.93 -2.08
C GLU A 85 4.85 6.04 -1.85
N ALA A 86 5.28 6.68 -0.75
CA ALA A 86 6.67 6.65 -0.36
C ALA A 86 7.13 5.20 -0.18
N PHE A 87 6.41 4.39 0.61
CA PHE A 87 6.70 2.97 0.86
C PHE A 87 6.77 2.16 -0.44
N LEU A 88 5.88 2.39 -1.41
CA LEU A 88 5.94 1.76 -2.72
C LEU A 88 7.19 2.16 -3.50
N ASN A 89 7.57 3.44 -3.47
CA ASN A 89 8.83 3.88 -4.06
C ASN A 89 10.03 3.20 -3.38
N PHE A 90 9.98 3.01 -2.07
CA PHE A 90 11.00 2.25 -1.33
C PHE A 90 11.00 0.75 -1.71
N GLU A 91 9.85 0.09 -1.69
CA GLU A 91 9.72 -1.32 -2.05
C GLU A 91 10.22 -1.55 -3.47
N TRP A 92 9.83 -0.69 -4.41
CA TRP A 92 10.29 -0.75 -5.78
C TRP A 92 11.82 -0.56 -5.91
N THR A 93 12.44 0.35 -5.14
CA THR A 93 13.91 0.44 -5.10
C THR A 93 14.59 -0.82 -4.54
N MET A 94 13.86 -1.63 -3.75
CA MET A 94 14.37 -2.82 -3.07
C MET A 94 14.05 -4.14 -3.79
N THR A 95 12.95 -4.25 -4.55
CA THR A 95 12.42 -5.54 -5.06
C THR A 95 12.51 -5.72 -6.57
N GLU A 96 12.29 -4.66 -7.37
CA GLU A 96 12.13 -4.81 -8.82
C GLU A 96 12.76 -3.61 -9.52
N PRO A 97 14.00 -3.78 -9.95
CA PRO A 97 14.75 -2.62 -10.24
C PRO A 97 14.73 -2.40 -11.74
N VAL A 98 13.65 -1.76 -12.18
CA VAL A 98 13.52 -1.35 -13.59
C VAL A 98 14.63 -0.34 -13.94
N CYS A 99 15.08 0.44 -12.95
CA CYS A 99 16.30 1.27 -12.99
C CYS A 99 17.59 0.46 -13.15
N GLN A 100 17.61 -0.75 -12.59
CA GLN A 100 18.74 -1.66 -12.63
C GLN A 100 18.73 -2.53 -13.90
N ARG A 101 17.73 -2.46 -14.80
CA ARG A 101 17.90 -3.08 -16.13
C ARG A 101 19.01 -2.42 -16.95
N VAL A 102 19.39 -1.20 -16.58
CA VAL A 102 20.52 -0.48 -17.19
C VAL A 102 21.87 -1.02 -16.67
N PHE A 103 21.90 -1.65 -15.49
CA PHE A 103 23.13 -2.11 -14.85
C PHE A 103 23.00 -3.58 -14.43
N ASN A 104 23.92 -4.46 -14.84
CA ASN A 104 23.89 -5.84 -14.38
C ASN A 104 24.36 -5.98 -12.91
N TRP A 105 23.48 -5.70 -11.95
CA TRP A 105 23.77 -5.77 -10.51
C TRP A 105 23.99 -7.17 -9.98
N THR A 106 23.63 -8.21 -10.75
CA THR A 106 23.92 -9.60 -10.41
C THR A 106 25.42 -9.82 -10.15
N THR A 107 26.28 -9.05 -10.83
CA THR A 107 27.74 -9.05 -10.65
C THR A 107 28.18 -8.43 -9.31
N TYR A 108 27.31 -7.63 -8.70
CA TYR A 108 27.55 -6.87 -7.46
C TYR A 108 26.68 -7.37 -6.29
N ASN A 109 26.02 -8.53 -6.41
CA ASN A 109 25.16 -9.09 -5.34
C ASN A 109 25.89 -9.34 -4.01
N PHE A 110 27.24 -9.39 -4.04
CA PHE A 110 28.10 -9.55 -2.85
C PHE A 110 28.98 -8.32 -2.59
N ALA A 111 28.80 -7.24 -3.35
CA ALA A 111 29.56 -6.01 -3.16
C ALA A 111 29.11 -5.29 -1.88
N GLU A 112 30.01 -4.52 -1.27
CA GLU A 112 29.65 -3.64 -0.16
C GLU A 112 28.69 -2.54 -0.63
N LEU A 113 27.76 -2.14 0.25
CA LEU A 113 26.75 -1.12 -0.05
C LEU A 113 27.35 0.20 -0.57
N GLY A 114 28.53 0.58 -0.04
CA GLY A 114 29.24 1.79 -0.49
C GLY A 114 29.61 1.76 -1.98
N LEU A 115 30.12 0.62 -2.46
CA LEU A 115 30.46 0.44 -3.88
C LEU A 115 29.20 0.46 -4.76
N VAL A 116 28.14 -0.23 -4.32
CA VAL A 116 26.86 -0.25 -5.05
C VAL A 116 26.29 1.17 -5.19
N LYS A 117 26.35 1.94 -4.10
CA LYS A 117 25.92 3.34 -4.07
C LYS A 117 26.74 4.22 -5.02
N GLU A 118 28.08 4.14 -4.97
CA GLU A 118 28.95 4.93 -5.86
C GLU A 118 28.63 4.66 -7.34
N LEU A 119 28.47 3.38 -7.69
CA LEU A 119 28.07 2.97 -9.04
C LEU A 119 26.70 3.54 -9.44
N TYR A 120 25.74 3.53 -8.52
CA TYR A 120 24.41 4.09 -8.77
C TYR A 120 24.46 5.61 -8.93
N ASP A 121 25.12 6.33 -8.03
CA ASP A 121 25.19 7.79 -8.02
C ASP A 121 25.89 8.34 -9.29
N MET A 122 26.82 7.58 -9.88
CA MET A 122 27.42 7.92 -11.18
C MET A 122 26.44 7.82 -12.36
N GLU A 123 25.49 6.89 -12.31
CA GLU A 123 24.58 6.59 -13.41
C GLU A 123 23.21 7.27 -13.26
N ALA A 124 22.75 7.47 -12.04
CA ALA A 124 21.43 8.01 -11.75
C ALA A 124 21.15 9.34 -12.46
N PRO A 125 22.07 10.33 -12.50
CA PRO A 125 21.86 11.56 -13.25
C PRO A 125 21.76 11.35 -14.76
N ARG A 126 22.50 10.38 -15.32
CA ARG A 126 22.55 10.09 -16.76
C ARG A 126 21.26 9.47 -17.26
N GLN A 127 20.74 8.52 -16.50
CA GLN A 127 19.55 7.74 -16.86
C GLN A 127 18.27 8.30 -16.23
N LYS A 128 18.38 9.41 -15.47
CA LYS A 128 17.29 9.99 -14.67
C LYS A 128 16.67 8.96 -13.74
N LEU A 129 17.52 8.14 -13.11
CA LEU A 129 17.07 7.19 -12.11
C LEU A 129 16.60 7.97 -10.86
N PRO A 130 15.66 7.40 -10.10
CA PRO A 130 15.27 7.93 -8.80
C PRO A 130 16.44 7.95 -7.82
N TRP A 131 16.22 8.45 -6.60
CA TRP A 131 17.25 8.40 -5.58
C TRP A 131 17.51 6.97 -5.11
N PHE A 132 18.78 6.63 -4.95
CA PHE A 132 19.19 5.38 -4.31
C PHE A 132 18.75 5.42 -2.86
N ASN A 133 18.04 4.37 -2.43
CA ASN A 133 17.54 4.32 -1.08
C ASN A 133 18.40 3.41 -0.22
N GLU A 134 19.04 3.99 0.80
CA GLU A 134 19.98 3.30 1.68
C GLU A 134 19.33 2.78 2.96
N PHE A 135 18.05 3.09 3.18
CA PHE A 135 17.39 2.74 4.44
C PHE A 135 16.97 1.26 4.43
N PRO A 136 17.41 0.46 5.42
CA PRO A 136 16.88 -0.87 5.62
C PRO A 136 15.35 -0.81 5.78
N GLN A 137 14.64 -1.73 5.12
CA GLN A 137 13.18 -1.79 5.18
C GLN A 137 12.65 -1.85 6.61
N GLU A 138 13.38 -2.49 7.54
CA GLU A 138 12.98 -2.54 8.95
C GLU A 138 12.97 -1.15 9.60
N ARG A 139 13.91 -0.26 9.24
CA ARG A 139 13.95 1.12 9.75
C ARG A 139 12.83 1.97 9.17
N LEU A 140 12.52 1.78 7.89
CA LEU A 140 11.39 2.45 7.25
C LEU A 140 10.08 2.06 7.94
N LEU A 141 9.84 0.77 8.14
CA LEU A 141 8.65 0.29 8.85
C LEU A 141 8.58 0.82 10.28
N ALA A 142 9.72 0.90 10.99
CA ALA A 142 9.77 1.53 12.31
C ALA A 142 9.40 3.02 12.28
N ALA A 143 9.86 3.77 11.29
CA ALA A 143 9.53 5.18 11.09
C ALA A 143 8.05 5.37 10.75
N ILE A 144 7.51 4.55 9.84
CA ILE A 144 6.10 4.56 9.44
C ILE A 144 5.19 4.27 10.64
N ARG A 145 5.51 3.25 11.44
CA ARG A 145 4.77 2.95 12.68
C ARG A 145 4.86 4.09 13.68
N SER A 146 6.03 4.69 13.84
CA SER A 146 6.20 5.85 14.73
C SER A 146 5.35 7.04 14.28
N TYR A 147 5.34 7.33 12.97
CA TYR A 147 4.48 8.36 12.39
C TYR A 147 3.00 8.07 12.65
N TYR A 148 2.56 6.83 12.41
CA TYR A 148 1.20 6.41 12.72
C TYR A 148 0.84 6.63 14.19
N ASN A 149 1.72 6.23 15.11
CA ASN A 149 1.49 6.42 16.55
C ASN A 149 1.35 7.89 16.93
N VAL A 150 2.21 8.75 16.39
CA VAL A 150 2.18 10.19 16.70
C VAL A 150 0.87 10.83 16.21
N LEU A 151 0.40 10.47 15.01
CA LEU A 151 -0.81 11.06 14.46
C LEU A 151 -2.11 10.45 14.99
N TYR A 152 -2.12 9.14 15.24
CA TYR A 152 -3.36 8.38 15.48
C TYR A 152 -3.32 7.56 16.78
N GLY A 153 -2.17 7.03 17.19
CA GLY A 153 -2.06 6.03 18.27
C GLY A 153 -1.70 6.52 19.68
N TYR A 154 -1.36 7.80 19.89
CA TYR A 154 -0.78 8.30 21.16
C TYR A 154 -1.80 8.57 22.29
N TYR A 155 -2.72 7.65 22.58
CA TYR A 155 -3.78 7.92 23.58
C TYR A 155 -3.84 6.98 24.78
N GLY A 156 -2.98 5.95 24.84
CA GLY A 156 -2.87 5.06 26.00
C GLY A 156 -3.15 3.61 25.67
N ARG A 157 -3.15 2.75 26.70
CA ARG A 157 -3.42 1.32 26.56
C ARG A 157 -4.91 1.09 26.30
N ASN A 158 -5.24 0.03 25.55
CA ASN A 158 -6.61 -0.41 25.25
C ASN A 158 -7.45 0.52 24.36
N LEU A 159 -6.82 1.47 23.67
CA LEU A 159 -7.53 2.25 22.65
C LEU A 159 -7.52 1.53 21.29
N VAL A 160 -8.64 1.66 20.59
CA VAL A 160 -8.77 1.34 19.18
C VAL A 160 -8.58 2.63 18.40
N SER A 161 -7.47 2.73 17.68
CA SER A 161 -7.15 3.94 16.90
C SER A 161 -7.28 3.71 15.42
N GLY A 162 -7.36 4.78 14.63
CA GLY A 162 -7.21 4.64 13.20
C GLY A 162 -7.59 5.89 12.44
N PHE A 163 -7.90 5.71 11.17
CA PHE A 163 -8.25 6.80 10.30
C PHE A 163 -9.27 6.41 9.24
N LYS A 164 -9.90 7.44 8.69
CA LYS A 164 -10.78 7.37 7.53
C LYS A 164 -10.07 7.94 6.31
N ASP A 165 -10.22 7.27 5.17
CA ASP A 165 -9.75 7.72 3.85
C ASP A 165 -10.81 7.41 2.78
N SER A 166 -10.87 8.21 1.71
CA SER A 166 -11.92 8.10 0.68
C SER A 166 -11.39 7.98 -0.76
N ARG A 167 -10.13 7.59 -0.94
CA ARG A 167 -9.48 7.58 -2.26
C ARG A 167 -9.61 6.25 -3.00
N CYS A 168 -9.70 6.37 -4.32
CA CYS A 168 -9.79 5.25 -5.26
C CYS A 168 -8.45 4.54 -5.40
N VAL A 169 -8.49 3.22 -5.50
CA VAL A 169 -7.38 2.34 -5.13
C VAL A 169 -7.01 1.46 -6.32
N SER A 170 -6.38 2.08 -7.32
CA SER A 170 -5.65 1.35 -8.38
C SER A 170 -4.59 0.39 -7.80
N SER A 171 -4.16 0.63 -6.55
CA SER A 171 -3.26 -0.22 -5.77
C SER A 171 -3.89 -0.82 -4.51
N PHE A 172 -5.20 -1.11 -4.52
CA PHE A 172 -5.93 -1.57 -3.33
C PHE A 172 -5.24 -2.68 -2.53
N ASN A 173 -4.91 -3.80 -3.20
CA ASN A 173 -4.36 -4.96 -2.49
C ASN A 173 -3.00 -4.64 -1.85
N GLY A 174 -2.17 -3.84 -2.52
CA GLY A 174 -0.90 -3.39 -1.98
C GLY A 174 -1.10 -2.46 -0.79
N PHE A 175 -2.07 -1.55 -0.87
CA PHE A 175 -2.38 -0.65 0.24
C PHE A 175 -2.91 -1.42 1.46
N MET A 176 -3.79 -2.40 1.25
CA MET A 176 -4.30 -3.25 2.32
C MET A 176 -3.19 -4.09 2.96
N ALA A 177 -2.27 -4.64 2.17
CA ALA A 177 -1.09 -5.33 2.68
C ALA A 177 -0.21 -4.38 3.51
N PHE A 178 -0.02 -3.15 3.03
CA PHE A 178 0.71 -2.10 3.76
C PHE A 178 0.05 -1.74 5.09
N LEU A 179 -1.27 -1.54 5.14
CA LEU A 179 -1.99 -1.23 6.39
C LEU A 179 -1.80 -2.31 7.45
N ARG A 180 -1.73 -3.59 7.04
CA ARG A 180 -1.45 -4.72 7.94
C ARG A 180 -0.03 -4.72 8.50
N THR A 181 0.88 -3.92 7.96
CA THR A 181 2.24 -3.76 8.52
C THR A 181 2.28 -2.78 9.70
N LEU A 182 1.22 -2.00 9.91
CA LEU A 182 1.19 -0.90 10.88
C LEU A 182 0.87 -1.38 12.30
N CYS A 183 -0.11 -2.28 12.43
CA CYS A 183 -0.63 -2.76 13.71
C CYS A 183 -0.77 -4.29 13.70
N LEU A 184 -0.79 -4.91 14.88
CA LEU A 184 -0.98 -6.36 15.01
C LEU A 184 -2.40 -6.81 14.71
N ASP A 185 -3.37 -5.99 15.11
CA ASP A 185 -4.78 -6.26 14.92
C ASP A 185 -5.38 -5.11 14.14
N VAL A 186 -5.55 -5.32 12.83
CA VAL A 186 -6.10 -4.33 11.91
C VAL A 186 -7.47 -4.83 11.48
N LYS A 187 -8.50 -4.00 11.63
CA LYS A 187 -9.80 -4.17 10.99
C LYS A 187 -10.00 -3.08 9.94
N VAL A 188 -10.64 -3.42 8.84
CA VAL A 188 -10.94 -2.47 7.76
C VAL A 188 -12.44 -2.45 7.49
N LEU A 189 -13.01 -1.26 7.60
CA LEU A 189 -14.40 -0.98 7.25
C LEU A 189 -14.42 -0.40 5.84
N LEU A 190 -14.89 -1.20 4.90
CA LEU A 190 -15.03 -0.84 3.49
C LEU A 190 -16.41 -0.22 3.30
N ASN A 191 -16.47 1.11 3.33
CA ASN A 191 -17.71 1.88 3.34
C ASN A 191 -18.11 2.34 1.94
N THR A 192 -19.34 2.02 1.55
CA THR A 192 -19.92 2.40 0.26
C THR A 192 -21.36 2.86 0.44
N ARG A 193 -21.92 3.53 -0.56
CA ARG A 193 -23.30 4.00 -0.55
C ARG A 193 -23.99 3.63 -1.84
N LEU A 194 -25.05 2.81 -1.75
CA LEU A 194 -25.74 2.29 -2.94
C LEU A 194 -26.10 3.43 -3.91
N PRO A 195 -25.90 3.23 -5.23
CA PRO A 195 -26.32 4.20 -6.23
C PRO A 195 -27.85 4.19 -6.33
N SER A 196 -28.53 4.94 -5.47
CA SER A 196 -30.01 4.98 -5.43
C SER A 196 -30.62 5.83 -6.56
N SER A 197 -29.88 6.81 -7.08
CA SER A 197 -30.26 7.64 -8.25
C SER A 197 -29.09 8.48 -8.76
N PHE A 198 -29.15 8.93 -10.03
CA PHE A 198 -28.15 9.83 -10.64
C PHE A 198 -27.92 11.13 -9.83
N GLY A 199 -28.97 11.73 -9.26
CA GLY A 199 -28.84 12.96 -8.46
C GLY A 199 -28.07 12.78 -7.14
N THR A 200 -28.11 11.58 -6.57
CA THR A 200 -27.27 11.19 -5.41
C THR A 200 -25.81 10.98 -5.82
N SER A 201 -25.60 10.40 -7.01
CA SER A 201 -24.28 10.23 -7.60
C SER A 201 -23.67 11.54 -8.07
N MET A 202 -24.45 12.55 -8.47
CA MET A 202 -24.00 13.90 -8.84
C MET A 202 -23.22 14.61 -7.73
N LYS A 203 -23.50 14.33 -6.45
CA LYS A 203 -22.69 14.89 -5.34
C LYS A 203 -21.34 14.18 -5.20
N ILE A 204 -21.25 12.93 -5.65
CA ILE A 204 -19.99 12.16 -5.73
C ILE A 204 -19.22 12.54 -7.00
N HIS A 205 -19.91 12.62 -8.14
CA HIS A 205 -19.42 13.03 -9.45
C HIS A 205 -19.00 14.50 -9.50
N GLY A 206 -19.71 15.40 -8.82
CA GLY A 206 -19.39 16.83 -8.76
C GLY A 206 -18.07 17.18 -8.06
N MET A 207 -17.41 16.21 -7.41
CA MET A 207 -16.05 16.33 -6.88
C MET A 207 -14.97 15.93 -7.91
N GLU A 208 -15.35 15.19 -8.95
CA GLU A 208 -14.50 14.69 -10.04
C GLU A 208 -15.16 15.06 -11.38
N GLN A 209 -15.32 16.36 -11.62
CA GLN A 209 -16.03 16.91 -12.81
C GLN A 209 -15.34 16.56 -14.15
N SER A 210 -14.18 15.92 -14.09
CA SER A 210 -13.33 15.53 -15.22
C SER A 210 -13.81 14.23 -15.89
N LEU A 211 -14.55 13.38 -15.20
CA LEU A 211 -14.96 12.06 -15.73
C LEU A 211 -16.38 12.08 -16.31
N PRO A 212 -16.62 11.46 -17.47
CA PRO A 212 -17.97 11.16 -17.93
C PRO A 212 -18.76 10.33 -16.90
N GLU A 213 -20.07 10.52 -16.83
CA GLU A 213 -20.95 9.85 -15.87
C GLU A 213 -20.83 8.31 -15.93
N ASP A 214 -20.81 7.75 -17.14
CA ASP A 214 -20.71 6.31 -17.33
C ASP A 214 -19.38 5.74 -16.82
N ASP A 215 -18.28 6.48 -16.99
CA ASP A 215 -16.96 6.10 -16.48
C ASP A 215 -16.96 6.16 -14.95
N PHE A 216 -17.51 7.22 -14.35
CA PHE A 216 -17.65 7.32 -12.90
C PHE A 216 -18.49 6.17 -12.31
N ARG A 217 -19.61 5.84 -12.95
CA ARG A 217 -20.48 4.72 -12.51
C ARG A 217 -19.75 3.39 -12.63
N LYS A 218 -18.98 3.19 -13.71
CA LYS A 218 -18.14 2.01 -13.90
C LYS A 218 -17.10 1.90 -12.79
N ASP A 219 -16.35 2.96 -12.51
CA ASP A 219 -15.33 3.00 -11.45
C ASP A 219 -15.92 2.68 -10.06
N LEU A 220 -17.13 3.20 -9.79
CA LEU A 220 -17.85 2.90 -8.55
C LEU A 220 -18.20 1.41 -8.44
N MET A 221 -18.74 0.82 -9.52
CA MET A 221 -19.07 -0.61 -9.55
C MET A 221 -17.83 -1.51 -9.45
N GLU A 222 -16.72 -1.12 -10.07
CA GLU A 222 -15.43 -1.80 -9.93
C GLU A 222 -14.93 -1.74 -8.48
N THR A 223 -15.04 -0.57 -7.83
CA THR A 223 -14.71 -0.42 -6.40
C THR A 223 -15.56 -1.34 -5.52
N TYR A 224 -16.85 -1.50 -5.84
CA TYR A 224 -17.74 -2.37 -5.06
C TYR A 224 -17.34 -3.83 -5.20
N ALA A 225 -17.16 -4.29 -6.44
CA ALA A 225 -16.72 -5.65 -6.72
C ALA A 225 -15.37 -5.95 -6.06
N LEU A 226 -14.46 -4.97 -6.04
CA LEU A 226 -13.17 -5.08 -5.36
C LEU A 226 -13.33 -5.25 -3.84
N PHE A 227 -14.16 -4.42 -3.20
CA PHE A 227 -14.43 -4.50 -1.77
C PHE A 227 -15.11 -5.81 -1.38
N ASP A 228 -16.12 -6.25 -2.14
CA ASP A 228 -16.84 -7.50 -1.89
C ASP A 228 -15.90 -8.72 -2.03
N SER A 229 -15.07 -8.72 -3.07
CA SER A 229 -14.04 -9.74 -3.29
C SER A 229 -13.01 -9.78 -2.15
N TYR A 230 -12.65 -8.61 -1.60
CA TYR A 230 -11.70 -8.55 -0.50
C TYR A 230 -12.31 -9.07 0.80
N VAL A 231 -13.51 -8.63 1.16
CA VAL A 231 -14.21 -9.10 2.38
C VAL A 231 -14.43 -10.60 2.36
N THR A 232 -14.83 -11.15 1.20
CA THR A 232 -15.04 -12.60 1.04
C THR A 232 -13.76 -13.40 1.33
N ARG A 233 -12.58 -12.85 1.02
CA ARG A 233 -11.28 -13.50 1.25
C ARG A 233 -10.67 -13.20 2.62
N ASN A 234 -11.19 -12.21 3.34
CA ASN A 234 -10.57 -11.64 4.54
C ASN A 234 -11.64 -11.38 5.62
N THR A 235 -12.50 -12.37 5.85
CA THR A 235 -13.68 -12.26 6.73
C THR A 235 -13.35 -12.03 8.20
N ASP A 236 -12.11 -12.31 8.61
CA ASP A 236 -11.61 -12.11 9.96
C ASP A 236 -11.26 -10.64 10.26
N HIS A 237 -11.04 -9.82 9.24
CA HIS A 237 -10.53 -8.46 9.42
C HIS A 237 -11.09 -7.39 8.49
N ALA A 238 -11.92 -7.74 7.51
CA ALA A 238 -12.55 -6.76 6.63
C ALA A 238 -14.07 -6.89 6.64
N PHE A 239 -14.74 -5.75 6.67
CA PHE A 239 -16.21 -5.67 6.77
C PHE A 239 -16.76 -4.69 5.74
N ARG A 240 -17.89 -5.06 5.13
CA ARG A 240 -18.66 -4.12 4.30
C ARG A 240 -19.58 -3.29 5.19
N VAL A 241 -19.62 -1.99 4.92
CA VAL A 241 -20.55 -1.07 5.57
C VAL A 241 -21.27 -0.27 4.49
N PHE A 242 -22.57 -0.50 4.33
CA PHE A 242 -23.39 0.32 3.46
C PHE A 242 -23.93 1.52 4.24
N TYR A 243 -23.88 2.70 3.63
CA TYR A 243 -24.42 3.92 4.21
C TYR A 243 -25.88 3.77 4.64
N GLU A 244 -26.68 3.11 3.79
CA GLU A 244 -28.09 2.86 4.01
C GLU A 244 -28.34 2.08 5.30
N ASP A 245 -27.47 1.11 5.60
CA ASP A 245 -27.58 0.23 6.75
C ASP A 245 -27.21 0.92 8.06
N MET A 246 -26.42 2.00 8.02
CA MET A 246 -26.03 2.76 9.20
C MET A 246 -27.22 3.40 9.92
N HIS A 247 -28.33 3.56 9.23
CA HIS A 247 -29.57 4.12 9.76
C HIS A 247 -30.57 3.04 10.20
N ASP A 248 -30.29 1.76 9.94
CA ASP A 248 -31.12 0.64 10.36
C ASP A 248 -30.73 0.19 11.78
N PRO A 249 -31.62 0.31 12.79
CA PRO A 249 -31.36 -0.11 14.16
C PRO A 249 -31.05 -1.62 14.31
N ALA A 250 -31.55 -2.47 13.40
CA ALA A 250 -31.30 -3.91 13.44
C ALA A 250 -29.90 -4.25 12.90
N VAL A 251 -29.45 -3.56 11.85
CA VAL A 251 -28.13 -3.78 11.25
C VAL A 251 -27.02 -3.10 12.05
N SER A 252 -27.25 -1.89 12.55
CA SER A 252 -26.28 -1.16 13.39
C SER A 252 -25.89 -1.92 14.66
N LYS A 253 -26.81 -2.70 15.27
CA LYS A 253 -26.51 -3.56 16.41
C LYS A 253 -25.52 -4.68 16.07
N SER A 254 -25.58 -5.25 14.86
CA SER A 254 -24.62 -6.30 14.47
C SER A 254 -23.24 -5.73 14.18
N LEU A 255 -23.18 -4.51 13.63
CA LEU A 255 -21.91 -3.81 13.44
C LEU A 255 -21.27 -3.51 14.80
N ALA A 256 -22.05 -3.04 15.78
CA ALA A 256 -21.58 -2.79 17.14
C ALA A 256 -21.06 -4.07 17.80
N SER A 257 -21.75 -5.21 17.69
CA SER A 257 -21.27 -6.47 18.27
C SER A 257 -19.96 -6.99 17.65
N VAL A 258 -19.78 -6.82 16.34
CA VAL A 258 -18.52 -7.17 15.65
C VAL A 258 -17.35 -6.31 16.14
N ILE A 259 -17.66 -5.09 16.57
CA ILE A 259 -16.72 -4.11 17.09
C ILE A 259 -16.47 -4.34 18.59
N GLU A 260 -17.50 -4.70 19.37
CA GLU A 260 -17.49 -4.86 20.83
C GLU A 260 -17.01 -6.24 21.33
N ASP A 261 -17.08 -7.31 20.52
CA ASP A 261 -16.51 -8.63 20.85
C ASP A 261 -14.96 -8.62 20.93
N GLN A 262 -14.34 -7.44 21.06
CA GLN A 262 -12.89 -7.22 21.06
C GLN A 262 -12.41 -6.48 22.31
#